data_AF-A9DNW8-F1
#
_entry.id   AF-A9DNW8-F1
#
_cell.length_a   1.000
_cell.length_b   1.000
_cell.length_c   1.000
_cell.angle_alpha   90.00
_cell.angle_beta   90.00
_cell.angle_gamma   90.00
#
_symmetry.space_group_name_H-M   'P 1'
#
loop_
_entity.id
_entity.type
_entity.pdbx_description
1 polymer ?
#
loop_
_entity_poly.entity_id
_entity_poly.type
_entity_poly.pdbx_seq_one_letter_code
_entity_poly.pdbx_strand_id
1 'polypeptide(L)'
;MVDRIIKVLKEKNISGYQIREKSNGLISQVSADKIKNGKTQNPRKSTLELLVKILCTHYNVSKDWLINGKGEIYLDNDDSFFLEKHGVRFEAIEIIDHFVQNKDEYFKRSEYLKLFVKDLVEKGVTERLNELKEYLNMININSKN
;
A
#
# COMPACT_ATOMS: atom_id res chain seq x y z
N MET A 1 -9.06 -21.28 -6.09
CA MET A 1 -8.55 -20.02 -6.70
C MET A 1 -9.54 -19.45 -7.71
N VAL A 2 -9.94 -20.21 -8.73
CA VAL A 2 -10.90 -19.75 -9.77
C VAL A 2 -12.20 -19.23 -9.15
N ASP A 3 -12.80 -19.97 -8.20
CA ASP A 3 -14.05 -19.54 -7.55
C ASP A 3 -13.91 -18.23 -6.78
N ARG A 4 -12.74 -17.98 -6.17
CA ARG A 4 -12.45 -16.74 -5.45
C ARG A 4 -12.31 -15.55 -6.41
N ILE A 5 -11.68 -15.77 -7.57
CA ILE A 5 -11.64 -14.77 -8.65
C ILE A 5 -13.05 -14.47 -9.14
N ILE A 6 -13.86 -15.50 -9.41
CA ILE A 6 -15.26 -15.35 -9.85
C ILE A 6 -16.07 -14.57 -8.81
N LYS A 7 -15.92 -14.90 -7.53
CA LYS A 7 -16.58 -14.21 -6.41
C LYS A 7 -16.29 -12.71 -6.45
N VAL A 8 -15.01 -12.34 -6.50
CA VAL A 8 -14.59 -10.92 -6.55
C VAL A 8 -15.12 -10.21 -7.80
N LEU A 9 -15.00 -10.84 -8.99
CA LEU A 9 -15.50 -10.25 -10.24
C LEU A 9 -17.01 -9.97 -10.20
N LYS A 10 -17.78 -10.80 -9.49
CA LYS A 10 -19.23 -10.61 -9.29
C LYS A 10 -19.52 -9.56 -8.23
N GLU A 11 -18.94 -9.67 -7.04
CA GLU A 11 -19.21 -8.77 -5.91
C GLU A 11 -18.83 -7.32 -6.21
N LYS A 12 -17.68 -7.09 -6.85
CA LYS A 12 -17.23 -5.74 -7.26
C LYS A 12 -17.82 -5.29 -8.60
N ASN A 13 -18.73 -6.07 -9.19
CA ASN A 13 -19.33 -5.84 -10.50
C ASN A 13 -18.30 -5.51 -11.62
N ILE A 14 -17.18 -6.23 -11.64
CA ILE A 14 -16.11 -6.00 -12.61
C ILE A 14 -16.54 -6.61 -13.95
N SER A 15 -16.58 -5.80 -15.01
CA SER A 15 -16.95 -6.25 -16.36
C SER A 15 -15.74 -6.81 -17.12
N GLY A 16 -15.99 -7.66 -18.12
CA GLY A 16 -14.92 -8.12 -19.01
C GLY A 16 -14.23 -6.98 -19.75
N TYR A 17 -14.94 -5.87 -20.02
CA TYR A 17 -14.34 -4.66 -20.60
C TYR A 17 -13.28 -4.06 -19.66
N GLN A 18 -13.59 -3.90 -18.37
CA GLN A 18 -12.62 -3.39 -17.38
C GLN A 18 -11.39 -4.29 -17.28
N ILE A 19 -11.57 -5.61 -17.30
CA ILE A 19 -10.44 -6.55 -17.33
C ILE A 19 -9.59 -6.39 -18.60
N ARG A 20 -10.22 -6.25 -19.77
CA ARG A 20 -9.50 -6.00 -21.03
C ARG A 20 -8.67 -4.73 -20.94
N GLU A 21 -9.24 -3.63 -20.46
CA GLU A 21 -8.54 -2.35 -20.29
C GLU A 21 -7.36 -2.49 -19.32
N LYS A 22 -7.56 -3.05 -18.11
CA LYS A 22 -6.48 -3.21 -17.12
C LYS A 22 -5.41 -4.23 -17.51
N SER A 23 -5.74 -5.16 -18.41
CA SER A 23 -4.79 -6.13 -18.95
C SER A 23 -4.05 -5.64 -20.20
N ASN A 24 -4.31 -4.41 -20.68
CA ASN A 24 -3.82 -3.90 -21.96
C ASN A 24 -4.15 -4.86 -23.13
N GLY A 25 -5.37 -5.42 -23.12
CA GLY A 25 -5.84 -6.33 -24.17
C GLY A 25 -5.35 -7.78 -24.07
N LEU A 26 -4.48 -8.11 -23.11
CA LEU A 26 -3.98 -9.47 -22.92
C LEU A 26 -5.07 -10.48 -22.53
N ILE A 27 -6.15 -10.01 -21.89
CA ILE A 27 -7.36 -10.80 -21.65
C ILE A 27 -8.49 -10.15 -22.46
N SER A 28 -9.08 -10.91 -23.40
CA SER A 28 -10.24 -10.40 -24.13
C SER A 28 -11.46 -10.30 -23.22
N GLN A 29 -12.32 -9.31 -23.49
CA GLN A 29 -13.58 -9.12 -22.76
C GLN A 29 -14.42 -10.40 -22.72
N VAL A 30 -14.58 -11.07 -23.85
CA VAL A 30 -15.33 -12.33 -23.96
C VAL A 30 -14.73 -13.42 -23.06
N SER A 31 -13.40 -13.52 -23.00
CA SER A 31 -12.74 -14.51 -22.13
C SER A 31 -12.97 -14.20 -20.66
N ALA A 32 -12.83 -12.94 -20.27
CA ALA A 32 -13.10 -12.48 -18.91
C ALA A 32 -14.56 -12.72 -18.50
N ASP A 33 -15.52 -12.42 -19.37
CA ASP A 33 -16.95 -12.64 -19.12
C ASP A 33 -17.30 -14.12 -19.03
N LYS A 34 -16.69 -14.99 -19.85
CA LYS A 34 -16.87 -16.45 -19.72
C LYS A 34 -16.35 -16.96 -18.38
N ILE A 35 -15.20 -16.48 -17.92
CA ILE A 35 -14.64 -16.82 -16.61
C ILE A 35 -15.57 -16.32 -15.48
N LYS A 36 -15.95 -15.04 -15.49
CA LYS A 36 -16.87 -14.44 -14.50
C LYS A 36 -18.17 -15.21 -14.38
N ASN A 37 -18.70 -15.71 -15.49
CA ASN A 37 -19.95 -16.47 -15.53
C ASN A 37 -19.78 -17.97 -15.26
N GLY A 38 -18.57 -18.45 -14.92
CA GLY A 38 -18.32 -19.87 -14.67
C GLY A 38 -18.44 -20.76 -15.91
N LYS A 39 -18.45 -20.18 -17.11
CA LYS A 39 -18.52 -20.94 -18.38
C LYS A 39 -17.18 -21.55 -18.79
N THR A 40 -16.09 -21.13 -18.14
CA THR A 40 -14.75 -21.69 -18.34
C THR A 40 -14.36 -22.48 -17.09
N GLN A 41 -14.42 -23.81 -17.18
CA GLN A 41 -14.10 -24.70 -16.05
C GLN A 41 -12.61 -24.67 -15.67
N ASN A 42 -11.72 -24.65 -16.66
CA ASN A 42 -10.27 -24.63 -16.45
C ASN A 42 -9.60 -23.50 -17.25
N PRO A 43 -9.60 -22.26 -16.74
CA PRO A 43 -8.86 -21.17 -17.37
C PRO A 43 -7.35 -21.44 -17.36
N ARG A 44 -6.63 -20.93 -18.35
CA ARG A 44 -5.16 -21.05 -18.40
C ARG A 44 -4.53 -20.42 -17.17
N LYS A 45 -3.49 -21.06 -16.63
CA LYS A 45 -2.75 -20.56 -15.46
C LYS A 45 -2.29 -19.11 -15.63
N SER A 46 -1.73 -18.76 -16.79
CA SER A 46 -1.29 -17.40 -17.09
C SER A 46 -2.43 -16.37 -17.07
N THR A 47 -3.63 -16.76 -17.50
CA THR A 47 -4.83 -15.91 -17.39
C THR A 47 -5.23 -15.70 -15.93
N LEU A 48 -5.17 -16.75 -15.11
CA LEU A 48 -5.46 -16.66 -13.68
C LEU A 48 -4.45 -15.78 -12.95
N GLU A 49 -3.16 -15.92 -13.24
CA GLU A 49 -2.09 -15.10 -12.68
C GLU A 49 -2.28 -13.61 -13.04
N LEU A 50 -2.63 -13.34 -14.29
CA LEU A 50 -2.90 -11.98 -14.75
C LEU A 50 -4.16 -11.39 -14.09
N LEU A 51 -5.23 -12.19 -13.94
CA LEU A 51 -6.41 -11.78 -13.20
C LEU A 51 -6.10 -11.48 -11.73
N VAL A 52 -5.31 -12.33 -11.06
CA VAL A 52 -4.86 -12.08 -9.67
C VAL A 52 -4.11 -10.75 -9.60
N LYS A 53 -3.16 -10.50 -10.50
CA LYS A 53 -2.42 -9.23 -10.54
C LYS A 53 -3.37 -8.03 -10.69
N ILE A 54 -4.31 -8.08 -11.65
CA ILE A 54 -5.28 -7.00 -11.88
C ILE A 54 -6.14 -6.76 -10.65
N LEU A 55 -6.66 -7.81 -10.02
CA LEU A 55 -7.51 -7.71 -8.83
C LEU A 55 -6.76 -7.12 -7.63
N CYS A 56 -5.49 -7.49 -7.43
CA CYS A 56 -4.67 -6.92 -6.37
C CYS A 56 -4.40 -5.44 -6.63
N THR A 57 -3.88 -5.09 -7.82
CA THR A 57 -3.38 -3.75 -8.14
C THR A 57 -4.48 -2.70 -8.32
N HIS A 58 -5.67 -3.09 -8.79
CA HIS A 58 -6.71 -2.13 -9.18
C HIS A 58 -8.00 -2.21 -8.36
N TYR A 59 -8.15 -3.23 -7.53
CA TYR A 59 -9.41 -3.48 -6.80
C TYR A 59 -9.19 -3.78 -5.32
N ASN A 60 -7.97 -3.56 -4.81
CA ASN A 60 -7.58 -3.75 -3.41
C ASN A 60 -7.98 -5.12 -2.86
N VAL A 61 -7.70 -6.17 -3.63
CA VAL A 61 -8.01 -7.55 -3.25
C VAL A 61 -6.76 -8.22 -2.69
N SER A 62 -6.89 -8.91 -1.56
CA SER A 62 -5.78 -9.65 -0.97
C SER A 62 -5.30 -10.80 -1.86
N LYS A 63 -4.01 -10.81 -2.19
CA LYS A 63 -3.36 -11.90 -2.92
C LYS A 63 -3.38 -13.21 -2.11
N ASP A 64 -3.13 -13.14 -0.80
CA ASP A 64 -3.12 -14.33 0.05
C ASP A 64 -4.52 -14.93 0.15
N TRP A 65 -5.56 -14.10 0.20
CA TRP A 65 -6.93 -14.60 0.11
C TRP A 65 -7.24 -15.23 -1.26
N LEU A 66 -6.84 -14.61 -2.38
CA LEU A 66 -7.06 -15.17 -3.71
C LEU A 66 -6.36 -16.53 -3.90
N ILE A 67 -5.13 -16.68 -3.42
CA ILE A 67 -4.32 -17.90 -3.62
C ILE A 67 -4.64 -18.95 -2.56
N ASN A 68 -4.63 -18.59 -1.29
CA ASN A 68 -4.70 -19.50 -0.15
C ASN A 68 -6.04 -19.47 0.59
N GLY A 69 -6.86 -18.44 0.38
CA GLY A 69 -8.17 -18.30 1.05
C GLY A 69 -8.07 -17.86 2.51
N LYS A 70 -6.97 -17.22 2.89
CA LYS A 70 -6.71 -16.76 4.26
C LYS A 70 -6.82 -15.24 4.36
N GLY A 71 -7.20 -14.76 5.55
CA GLY A 71 -7.32 -13.33 5.85
C GLY A 71 -8.53 -12.65 5.19
N GLU A 72 -8.50 -11.33 5.19
CA GLU A 72 -9.55 -10.49 4.61
C GLU A 72 -9.53 -10.51 3.08
N ILE A 73 -10.72 -10.37 2.47
CA ILE A 73 -10.88 -10.35 1.01
C ILE A 73 -10.42 -9.00 0.44
N TYR A 74 -10.94 -7.94 1.03
CA TYR A 74 -10.75 -6.57 0.60
C TYR A 74 -9.84 -5.85 1.58
N LEU A 75 -8.81 -5.22 1.04
CA LEU A 75 -7.90 -4.39 1.80
C LEU A 75 -8.48 -2.99 1.83
N ASP A 76 -8.37 -2.32 2.98
CA ASP A 76 -8.88 -0.97 3.10
C ASP A 76 -8.22 -0.04 2.06
N ASN A 77 -9.06 0.82 1.48
CA ASN A 77 -8.68 1.88 0.54
C ASN A 77 -8.10 3.10 1.26
N ASP A 78 -7.88 3.00 2.57
CA ASP A 78 -7.53 4.14 3.38
C ASP A 78 -6.22 4.76 2.88
N ASP A 79 -6.07 6.07 3.10
CA ASP A 79 -4.89 6.88 2.80
C ASP A 79 -3.57 6.37 3.44
N SER A 80 -3.60 5.15 3.99
CA SER A 80 -2.49 4.28 4.32
C SER A 80 -1.42 4.27 3.22
N PHE A 81 -0.30 4.91 3.51
CA PHE A 81 0.92 4.77 2.72
C PHE A 81 1.37 3.30 2.78
N PHE A 82 1.26 2.58 1.67
CA PHE A 82 1.73 1.20 1.57
C PHE A 82 2.76 1.06 0.43
N LEU A 83 3.64 0.07 0.56
CA LEU A 83 4.57 -0.34 -0.49
C LEU A 83 4.16 -1.73 -0.97
N GLU A 84 3.90 -1.89 -2.26
CA GLU A 84 3.67 -3.20 -2.86
C GLU A 84 4.91 -3.67 -3.63
N LYS A 85 5.41 -4.87 -3.29
CA LYS A 85 6.50 -5.53 -4.04
C LYS A 85 6.17 -6.98 -4.27
N HIS A 86 6.17 -7.41 -5.55
CA HIS A 86 5.83 -8.78 -5.98
C HIS A 86 4.45 -9.28 -5.49
N GLY A 87 3.49 -8.37 -5.27
CA GLY A 87 2.15 -8.69 -4.77
C GLY A 87 2.10 -8.98 -3.26
N VAL A 88 3.13 -8.57 -2.51
CA VAL A 88 3.08 -8.45 -1.06
C VAL A 88 2.92 -6.96 -0.75
N ARG A 89 1.94 -6.63 0.09
CA ARG A 89 1.67 -5.28 0.58
C ARG A 89 2.33 -5.12 1.95
N PHE A 90 3.13 -4.07 2.10
CA PHE A 90 3.69 -3.63 3.38
C PHE A 90 2.97 -2.35 3.80
N GLU A 91 2.37 -2.36 4.98
CA GLU A 91 1.72 -1.18 5.54
C GLU A 91 2.76 -0.17 6.03
N ALA A 92 2.34 1.10 6.18
CA ALA A 92 3.21 2.20 6.63
C ALA A 92 4.03 1.83 7.86
N ILE A 93 3.42 1.19 8.85
CA ILE A 93 4.08 0.82 10.10
C ILE A 93 5.22 -0.18 9.87
N GLU A 94 5.01 -1.18 9.01
CA GLU A 94 6.03 -2.19 8.69
C GLU A 94 7.20 -1.56 7.93
N ILE A 95 6.90 -0.60 7.06
CA ILE A 95 7.91 0.15 6.30
C ILE A 95 8.73 1.04 7.23
N ILE A 96 8.06 1.75 8.14
CA ILE A 96 8.69 2.62 9.14
C ILE A 96 9.59 1.77 10.06
N ASP A 97 9.08 0.65 10.57
CA ASP A 97 9.84 -0.24 11.44
C ASP A 97 11.08 -0.78 10.73
N HIS A 98 10.93 -1.24 9.49
CA HIS A 98 12.06 -1.68 8.69
C HIS A 98 13.06 -0.54 8.46
N PHE A 99 12.59 0.68 8.17
CA PHE A 99 13.45 1.84 8.00
C PHE A 99 14.24 2.15 9.28
N VAL A 100 13.58 2.20 10.44
CA VAL A 100 14.21 2.49 11.73
C VAL A 100 15.26 1.42 12.08
N GLN A 101 14.93 0.15 11.91
CA GLN A 101 15.83 -0.97 12.20
C GLN A 101 17.08 -0.97 11.29
N ASN A 102 16.95 -0.47 10.06
CA ASN A 102 18.02 -0.52 9.05
C ASN A 102 18.56 0.89 8.69
N LYS A 103 18.26 1.91 9.50
CA LYS A 103 18.52 3.32 9.20
C LYS A 103 19.97 3.60 8.80
N ASP A 104 20.93 2.94 9.45
CA ASP A 104 22.35 3.20 9.22
C ASP A 104 22.78 2.73 7.82
N GLU A 105 22.17 1.66 7.31
CA GLU A 105 22.41 1.19 5.95
C GLU A 105 21.77 2.11 4.91
N TYR A 106 20.56 2.61 5.18
CA TYR A 106 19.93 3.60 4.31
C TYR A 106 20.73 4.90 4.24
N PHE A 107 21.25 5.38 5.36
CA PHE A 107 22.09 6.57 5.42
C PHE A 107 23.44 6.40 4.72
N LYS A 108 24.06 5.21 4.79
CA LYS A 108 25.26 4.90 3.99
C LYS A 108 24.99 4.95 2.49
N ARG A 109 23.82 4.51 2.05
CA ARG A 109 23.44 4.46 0.63
C ARG A 109 22.99 5.81 0.08
N SER A 110 22.55 6.73 0.93
CA SER A 110 22.07 8.05 0.53
C SER A 110 22.48 9.12 1.54
N GLU A 111 23.55 9.84 1.21
CA GLU A 111 24.00 10.98 2.01
C GLU A 111 22.93 12.10 2.03
N TYR A 112 22.18 12.28 0.94
CA TYR A 112 21.08 13.24 0.89
C TYR A 112 20.00 12.93 1.94
N LEU A 113 19.58 11.66 2.04
CA LEU A 113 18.58 11.26 3.02
C LEU A 113 19.05 11.50 4.46
N LYS A 114 20.31 11.17 4.73
CA LYS A 114 20.94 11.40 6.03
C LYS A 114 20.97 12.89 6.39
N LEU A 115 21.38 13.75 5.45
CA LEU A 115 21.41 15.20 5.66
C LEU A 115 20.00 15.78 5.86
N PHE A 116 19.02 15.32 5.09
CA PHE A 116 17.63 15.72 5.24
C PHE A 116 17.07 15.37 6.63
N VAL A 117 17.27 14.12 7.09
CA VAL A 117 16.82 13.72 8.44
C VAL A 117 17.53 14.53 9.53
N LYS A 118 18.83 14.81 9.35
CA LYS A 118 19.60 15.63 10.29
C LYS A 118 19.05 17.05 10.41
N ASP A 119 18.78 17.71 9.27
CA ASP A 119 18.19 19.06 9.22
C ASP A 119 16.83 19.12 9.92
N LEU A 120 15.97 18.11 9.72
CA LEU A 120 14.68 18.03 10.42
C LEU A 120 14.83 17.97 11.94
N VAL A 121 15.79 17.17 12.43
CA VAL A 121 16.07 17.06 13.87
C VAL A 121 16.57 18.39 14.43
N GLU A 122 17.50 19.05 13.74
CA GLU A 122 18.06 20.34 14.17
C GLU A 122 16.99 21.44 14.23
N LYS A 123 16.10 21.50 13.25
CA LYS A 123 14.96 22.43 13.24
C LYS A 123 14.01 22.18 14.41
N GLY A 124 13.60 20.93 14.63
CA GLY A 124 12.69 20.59 15.73
C GLY A 124 13.26 20.89 17.12
N VAL A 125 14.56 20.65 17.33
CA VAL A 125 15.24 21.03 18.59
C VAL A 125 15.28 22.55 18.76
N THR A 126 15.54 23.29 17.69
CA THR A 126 15.60 24.76 17.72
C THR A 126 14.24 25.36 18.05
N GLU A 127 13.17 24.89 17.41
CA GLU A 127 11.80 25.30 17.69
C GLU A 127 11.45 25.07 19.17
N ARG A 128 11.73 23.86 19.68
CA ARG A 128 11.45 23.53 21.08
C ARG A 128 12.23 24.39 22.08
N LEU A 129 13.49 24.72 21.78
CA LEU A 129 14.29 25.62 22.62
C LEU A 129 13.71 27.03 22.67
N ASN A 130 13.17 27.52 21.55
CA ASN A 130 12.54 28.83 21.50
C ASN A 130 11.24 28.86 22.31
N GLU A 131 10.39 27.84 22.20
CA GLU A 131 9.19 27.70 23.03
C GLU A 131 9.53 27.73 24.54
N LEU A 132 10.56 27.00 24.96
CA LEU A 132 10.99 26.98 26.36
C LEU A 132 11.49 28.34 26.86
N LYS A 133 12.21 29.10 26.01
CA LYS A 133 12.64 30.46 26.35
C LYS A 133 11.45 31.40 26.51
N GLU A 134 10.44 31.27 25.65
CA GLU A 134 9.20 32.06 25.76
C GLU A 134 8.46 31.76 27.07
N TYR A 135 8.29 30.48 27.42
CA TYR A 135 7.68 30.10 28.70
C TYR A 135 8.45 30.64 29.91
N LEU A 136 9.78 30.53 29.91
CA LEU A 136 10.61 31.08 30.99
C LEU A 136 10.43 32.59 31.13
N ASN A 137 10.36 33.32 30.02
CA ASN A 137 10.14 34.76 30.02
C ASN A 137 8.77 35.12 30.60
N MET A 138 7.71 34.40 30.24
CA MET A 138 6.36 34.62 30.80
C MET A 138 6.32 34.38 32.31
N ILE A 139 6.97 33.33 32.80
CA ILE A 139 7.07 33.04 34.24
C ILE A 139 7.82 34.18 34.96
N ASN A 140 8.94 34.62 34.41
CA ASN A 140 9.75 35.68 35.01
C ASN A 140 9.01 37.03 35.06
N ILE A 141 8.21 37.36 34.04
CA ILE A 141 7.36 38.56 34.03
C ILE A 141 6.28 38.46 35.11
N ASN A 142 5.60 37.33 35.21
CA ASN A 142 4.54 37.12 36.21
C ASN A 142 5.07 37.07 37.65
N SER A 143 6.33 36.69 37.86
CA SER A 143 6.95 36.69 39.20
C SER A 143 7.37 38.07 39.72
N LYS A 144 7.37 39.08 38.85
CA LYS A 144 7.80 40.46 39.16
C LYS A 144 6.63 41.42 39.42
N ASN A 145 5.39 40.97 39.26
CA ASN A 145 4.16 41.68 39.62
C ASN A 145 3.60 41.11 40.92
#